data_AF-A0A2Z6QK99-F1
#
_entry.id   AF-A0A2Z6QK99-F1
#
_cell.length_a   1.000
_cell.length_b   1.000
_cell.length_c   1.000
_cell.angle_alpha   90.00
_cell.angle_beta   90.00
_cell.angle_gamma   90.00
#
_symmetry.space_group_name_H-M   'P 1'
#
loop_
_entity.id
_entity.type
_entity.pdbx_description
1 polymer ?
#
loop_
_entity_poly.entity_id
_entity_poly.type
_entity_poly.pdbx_seq_one_letter_code
_entity_poly.pdbx_strand_id
1 'polypeptide(L)'
;MDALSTISPTLEDTRGLSCTLQYVFEVCFEIEVNRKKFFNDIHNQHFNIIFNNVKHCLQMRYNIYQTIEKNKKLALELLYHSIDTISVLREICLDPNDKVCTIENLKRNAHIILSSCNNTSSEFTIKMPFFFICLYNDKLKIMDFNLEETLWVQNAMHWQDWEFFLAYYEAFYINLLIKCKNRAVRLGELYHSVNRTESAKNIEVKLKKLTLCQANEQFLCSKLTEKGSSKSISWEEGKAVIVNGVSAK
;
A
#
# COMPACT_ATOMS: atom_id res chain seq x y z
N MET A 1 -2.90 36.43 -7.96
CA MET A 1 -3.99 35.58 -7.46
C MET A 1 -3.32 34.33 -6.91
N ASP A 2 -3.06 34.34 -5.61
CA ASP A 2 -2.21 33.34 -4.96
C ASP A 2 -2.96 32.01 -4.87
N ALA A 3 -2.49 31.02 -5.64
CA ALA A 3 -3.01 29.65 -5.60
C ALA A 3 -3.02 29.09 -4.16
N LEU A 4 -2.13 29.55 -3.29
CA LEU A 4 -2.12 29.17 -1.87
C LEU A 4 -3.34 29.67 -1.07
N SER A 5 -3.87 30.85 -1.37
CA SER A 5 -5.00 31.42 -0.60
C SER A 5 -6.29 30.63 -0.82
N THR A 6 -6.43 29.99 -1.98
CA THR A 6 -7.57 29.13 -2.31
C THR A 6 -7.37 27.68 -1.83
N ILE A 7 -6.13 27.25 -1.61
CA ILE A 7 -5.80 25.90 -1.15
C ILE A 7 -5.92 25.77 0.38
N SER A 8 -5.64 26.83 1.15
CA SER A 8 -5.63 26.79 2.62
C SER A 8 -6.94 26.27 3.26
N PRO A 9 -8.15 26.75 2.86
CA PRO A 9 -9.40 26.25 3.45
C PRO A 9 -9.73 24.82 3.00
N THR A 10 -9.28 24.45 1.79
CA THR A 10 -9.50 23.12 1.21
C THR A 10 -8.60 22.07 1.87
N LEU A 11 -7.42 22.46 2.38
CA LEU A 11 -6.49 21.60 3.11
C LEU A 11 -6.93 21.33 4.56
N GLU A 12 -7.64 22.25 5.20
CA GLU A 12 -8.10 22.07 6.58
C GLU A 12 -9.14 20.94 6.71
N ASP A 13 -9.88 20.63 5.63
CA ASP A 13 -10.99 19.67 5.68
C ASP A 13 -10.64 18.25 5.14
N THR A 14 -9.46 18.04 4.57
CA THR A 14 -9.10 16.74 3.93
C THR A 14 -8.46 15.69 4.85
N ARG A 15 -8.57 15.85 6.18
CA ARG A 15 -8.49 14.76 7.19
C ARG A 15 -7.36 13.73 6.97
N GLY A 16 -6.15 14.19 6.63
CA GLY A 16 -4.92 13.40 6.47
C GLY A 16 -4.38 13.32 5.04
N LEU A 17 -5.22 13.41 4.00
CA LEU A 17 -4.75 13.51 2.61
C LEU A 17 -4.11 14.89 2.36
N SER A 18 -4.69 15.95 2.95
CA SER A 18 -4.06 17.28 2.97
C SER A 18 -2.70 17.26 3.60
N CYS A 19 -2.53 16.57 4.73
CA CYS A 19 -1.28 16.61 5.46
C CYS A 19 -0.17 15.93 4.65
N THR A 20 -0.43 14.75 4.07
CA THR A 20 0.54 14.12 3.17
C THR A 20 0.85 15.00 1.95
N LEU A 21 -0.16 15.58 1.31
CA LEU A 21 0.03 16.49 0.18
C LEU A 21 0.78 17.77 0.58
N GLN A 22 0.57 18.27 1.80
CA GLN A 22 1.30 19.40 2.35
C GLN A 22 2.79 19.08 2.43
N TYR A 23 3.18 17.95 3.03
CA TYR A 23 4.58 17.54 3.08
C TYR A 23 5.17 17.30 1.69
N VAL A 24 4.38 16.77 0.74
CA VAL A 24 4.80 16.68 -0.67
C VAL A 24 5.13 18.06 -1.21
N PHE A 25 4.25 19.06 -1.05
CA PHE A 25 4.51 20.40 -1.53
C PHE A 25 5.66 21.11 -0.80
N GLU A 26 5.79 20.92 0.52
CA GLU A 26 6.91 21.45 1.30
C GLU A 26 8.23 20.94 0.73
N VAL A 27 8.39 19.62 0.57
CA VAL A 27 9.59 19.01 0.00
C VAL A 27 9.85 19.46 -1.44
N CYS A 28 8.81 19.51 -2.28
CA CYS A 28 8.96 19.98 -3.66
C CYS A 28 9.47 21.43 -3.74
N PHE A 29 8.97 22.31 -2.87
CA PHE A 29 9.36 23.72 -2.86
C PHE A 29 10.63 24.04 -2.07
N GLU A 30 11.12 23.11 -1.25
CA GLU A 30 12.49 23.12 -0.73
C GLU A 30 13.52 22.81 -1.83
N ILE A 31 13.18 21.91 -2.76
CA ILE A 31 14.06 21.54 -3.89
C ILE A 31 14.11 22.68 -4.93
N GLU A 32 12.96 23.25 -5.29
CA GLU A 32 12.89 24.39 -6.20
C GLU A 32 11.89 25.43 -5.68
N VAL A 33 12.44 26.52 -5.12
CA VAL A 33 11.68 27.62 -4.51
C VAL A 33 10.75 28.28 -5.52
N ASN A 34 11.14 28.33 -6.81
CA ASN A 34 10.28 28.84 -7.86
C ASN A 34 9.26 27.78 -8.30
N ARG A 35 8.07 27.82 -7.69
CA ARG A 35 6.98 26.88 -7.96
C ARG A 35 6.64 26.71 -9.44
N LYS A 36 6.63 27.81 -10.21
CA LYS A 36 6.30 27.74 -11.64
C LYS A 36 7.36 26.97 -12.41
N LYS A 37 8.64 27.18 -12.05
CA LYS A 37 9.75 26.42 -12.61
C LYS A 37 9.69 24.95 -12.21
N PHE A 38 9.40 24.64 -10.94
CA PHE A 38 9.21 23.26 -10.48
C PHE A 38 8.18 22.51 -11.32
N PHE A 39 6.98 23.09 -11.52
CA PHE A 39 5.92 22.45 -12.29
C PHE A 39 6.23 22.36 -13.78
N ASN A 40 6.90 23.36 -14.36
CA ASN A 40 7.32 23.31 -15.77
C ASN A 40 8.35 22.19 -16.01
N ASP A 41 9.21 21.94 -15.04
CA ASP A 41 10.28 20.93 -15.12
C ASP A 41 9.91 19.65 -14.36
N ILE A 42 8.63 19.38 -14.08
CA ILE A 42 8.18 18.28 -13.21
C ILE A 42 8.66 16.90 -13.69
N HIS A 43 8.76 16.71 -15.02
CA HIS A 43 9.23 15.48 -15.64
C HIS A 43 10.73 15.22 -15.44
N ASN A 44 11.50 16.28 -15.13
CA ASN A 44 12.94 16.20 -14.88
C ASN A 44 13.24 16.08 -13.37
N GLN A 45 12.22 16.10 -12.51
CA GLN A 45 12.40 16.03 -11.07
C GLN A 45 12.78 14.61 -10.64
N HIS A 46 13.66 14.52 -9.65
CA HIS A 46 14.05 13.25 -9.05
C HIS A 46 12.97 12.75 -8.10
N PHE A 47 11.96 12.04 -8.63
CA PHE A 47 10.84 11.52 -7.86
C PHE A 47 11.28 10.70 -6.63
N ASN A 48 12.30 9.85 -6.76
CA ASN A 48 12.81 9.06 -5.63
C ASN A 48 13.35 9.94 -4.49
N ILE A 49 13.96 11.08 -4.80
CA ILE A 49 14.46 12.03 -3.79
C ILE A 49 13.27 12.68 -3.09
N ILE A 50 12.30 13.18 -3.86
CA ILE A 50 11.06 13.79 -3.32
C ILE A 50 10.35 12.78 -2.43
N PHE A 51 10.14 11.56 -2.93
CA PHE A 51 9.42 10.51 -2.22
C PHE A 51 10.11 10.15 -0.89
N ASN A 52 11.42 9.92 -0.90
CA ASN A 52 12.17 9.58 0.30
C ASN A 52 12.21 10.73 1.32
N ASN A 53 12.32 11.96 0.86
CA ASN A 53 12.26 13.14 1.74
C ASN A 53 10.88 13.27 2.39
N VAL A 54 9.79 13.13 1.63
CA VAL A 54 8.42 13.16 2.17
C VAL A 54 8.21 12.01 3.16
N LYS A 55 8.66 10.80 2.82
CA LYS A 55 8.61 9.62 3.70
C LYS A 55 9.33 9.90 5.03
N HIS A 56 10.51 10.52 4.97
CA HIS A 56 11.29 10.92 6.14
C HIS A 56 10.57 11.97 7.00
N CYS A 57 10.03 13.04 6.39
CA CYS A 57 9.27 14.07 7.09
C CYS A 57 8.05 13.50 7.82
N LEU A 58 7.27 12.65 7.14
CA LEU A 58 6.11 11.97 7.73
C LEU A 58 6.51 11.08 8.91
N GLN A 59 7.58 10.29 8.74
CA GLN A 59 8.12 9.44 9.79
C GLN A 59 8.53 10.25 11.03
N MET A 60 9.26 11.34 10.84
CA MET A 60 9.71 12.20 11.94
C MET A 60 8.54 12.91 12.63
N ARG A 61 7.56 13.41 11.86
CA ARG A 61 6.42 14.14 12.38
C ARG A 61 5.50 13.29 13.26
N TYR A 62 5.21 12.08 12.79
CA TYR A 62 4.20 11.21 13.40
C TYR A 62 4.81 10.03 14.16
N ASN A 63 6.14 9.89 14.15
CA ASN A 63 6.86 8.84 14.84
C ASN A 63 6.30 7.44 14.54
N ILE A 64 6.08 7.19 13.25
CA ILE A 64 5.29 6.05 12.74
C ILE A 64 5.99 4.74 13.10
N TYR A 65 7.30 4.65 12.89
CA TYR A 65 8.09 3.46 13.19
C TYR A 65 8.02 3.04 14.67
N GLN A 66 8.17 3.97 15.61
CA GLN A 66 8.08 3.63 17.03
C GLN A 66 6.65 3.18 17.40
N THR A 67 5.65 3.81 16.78
CA THR A 67 4.24 3.44 16.97
C THR A 67 3.96 2.02 16.47
N ILE A 68 4.47 1.66 15.29
CA ILE A 68 4.35 0.31 14.72
C ILE A 68 5.06 -0.73 15.60
N GLU A 69 6.27 -0.42 16.07
CA GLU A 69 7.04 -1.34 16.92
C GLU A 69 6.32 -1.64 18.24
N LYS A 70 5.72 -0.62 18.86
CA LYS A 70 4.93 -0.76 20.08
C LYS A 70 3.60 -1.50 19.84
N ASN A 71 2.94 -1.22 18.72
CA ASN A 71 1.58 -1.68 18.44
C ASN A 71 1.49 -2.44 17.10
N LYS A 72 2.31 -3.49 16.96
CA LYS A 72 2.45 -4.24 15.70
C LYS A 72 1.14 -4.82 15.19
N LYS A 73 0.30 -5.35 16.08
CA LYS A 73 -1.01 -5.94 15.74
C LYS A 73 -1.95 -4.88 15.20
N LEU A 74 -2.10 -3.76 15.92
CA LEU A 74 -2.87 -2.61 15.45
C LEU A 74 -2.41 -2.13 14.07
N ALA A 75 -1.09 -2.03 13.85
CA ALA A 75 -0.55 -1.60 12.57
C ALA A 75 -0.91 -2.54 11.41
N LEU A 76 -0.92 -3.85 11.65
CA LEU A 76 -1.36 -4.86 10.69
C LEU A 76 -2.86 -4.75 10.38
N GLU A 77 -3.69 -4.59 11.40
CA GLU A 77 -5.13 -4.41 11.23
C GLU A 77 -5.46 -3.11 10.47
N LEU A 78 -4.78 -2.00 10.76
CA LEU A 78 -4.99 -0.74 10.04
C LEU A 78 -4.69 -0.87 8.54
N LEU A 79 -3.60 -1.56 8.18
CA LEU A 79 -3.30 -1.85 6.79
C LEU A 79 -4.36 -2.75 6.15
N TYR A 80 -4.75 -3.82 6.84
CA TYR A 80 -5.72 -4.78 6.32
C TYR A 80 -7.07 -4.11 6.06
N HIS A 81 -7.60 -3.39 7.05
CA HIS A 81 -8.83 -2.61 6.92
C HIS A 81 -8.74 -1.55 5.82
N SER A 82 -7.57 -0.92 5.63
CA SER A 82 -7.39 0.08 4.59
C SER A 82 -7.37 -0.50 3.18
N ILE A 83 -6.74 -1.65 2.98
CA ILE A 83 -6.59 -2.28 1.65
C ILE A 83 -7.89 -2.95 1.24
N ASP A 84 -8.51 -3.64 2.19
CA ASP A 84 -9.71 -4.43 1.96
C ASP A 84 -10.99 -3.59 2.08
N THR A 85 -10.83 -2.28 2.38
CA THR A 85 -11.91 -1.29 2.50
C THR A 85 -12.99 -1.71 3.51
N ILE A 86 -12.58 -2.34 4.61
CA ILE A 86 -13.49 -2.85 5.65
C ILE A 86 -14.05 -1.69 6.47
N SER A 87 -15.38 -1.62 6.55
CA SER A 87 -16.10 -0.66 7.40
C SER A 87 -15.75 -0.83 8.88
N VAL A 88 -15.60 0.29 9.59
CA VAL A 88 -15.37 0.36 11.04
C VAL A 88 -16.24 1.44 11.68
N LEU A 89 -16.59 1.24 12.96
CA LEU A 89 -17.16 2.27 13.82
C LEU A 89 -16.04 3.05 14.54
N ARG A 90 -16.32 4.29 14.94
CA ARG A 90 -15.30 5.20 15.49
C ARG A 90 -14.78 4.79 16.86
N GLU A 91 -15.64 4.17 17.64
CA GLU A 91 -15.40 3.80 19.03
C GLU A 91 -14.67 2.46 19.16
N ILE A 92 -14.53 1.71 18.06
CA ILE A 92 -13.89 0.40 18.06
C ILE A 92 -12.37 0.56 18.14
N CYS A 93 -11.74 -0.32 18.92
CA CYS A 93 -10.31 -0.58 18.89
C CYS A 93 -10.04 -1.81 18.03
N LEU A 94 -9.17 -1.67 17.03
CA LEU A 94 -8.77 -2.81 16.18
C LEU A 94 -7.86 -3.80 16.93
N ASP A 95 -7.11 -3.32 17.93
CA ASP A 95 -6.45 -4.20 18.89
C ASP A 95 -7.28 -4.28 20.18
N PRO A 96 -7.92 -5.42 20.50
CA PRO A 96 -8.69 -5.57 21.73
C PRO A 96 -7.83 -5.44 23.01
N ASN A 97 -6.51 -5.58 22.90
CA ASN A 97 -5.59 -5.38 24.01
C ASN A 97 -5.22 -3.91 24.25
N ASP A 98 -5.49 -3.02 23.28
CA ASP A 98 -5.26 -1.57 23.39
C ASP A 98 -6.60 -0.83 23.39
N LYS A 99 -7.12 -0.57 24.59
CA LYS A 99 -8.39 0.13 24.80
C LYS A 99 -8.31 1.64 24.55
N VAL A 100 -7.12 2.20 24.30
CA VAL A 100 -6.92 3.65 24.13
C VAL A 100 -6.91 4.02 22.65
N CYS A 101 -6.40 3.15 21.79
CA CYS A 101 -6.30 3.40 20.34
C CYS A 101 -7.60 3.11 19.58
N THR A 102 -8.67 3.86 19.89
CA THR A 102 -9.88 3.88 19.07
C THR A 102 -9.60 4.45 17.68
N ILE A 103 -10.44 4.09 16.69
CA ILE A 103 -10.37 4.62 15.33
C ILE A 103 -10.41 6.16 15.31
N GLU A 104 -11.23 6.77 16.17
CA GLU A 104 -11.30 8.23 16.30
C GLU A 104 -9.99 8.85 16.81
N ASN A 105 -9.36 8.25 17.83
CA ASN A 105 -8.09 8.73 18.37
C ASN A 105 -6.97 8.64 17.33
N LEU A 106 -6.93 7.56 16.56
CA LEU A 106 -5.95 7.34 15.50
C LEU A 106 -6.10 8.36 14.36
N LYS A 107 -7.35 8.70 14.00
CA LYS A 107 -7.63 9.77 13.04
C LYS A 107 -7.19 11.14 13.57
N ARG A 108 -7.49 11.47 14.84
CA ARG A 108 -7.11 12.75 15.46
C ARG A 108 -5.59 12.94 15.45
N ASN A 109 -4.85 11.85 15.64
CA ASN A 109 -3.39 11.85 15.60
C ASN A 109 -2.82 11.76 14.16
N ALA A 110 -3.68 11.85 13.14
CA ALA A 110 -3.38 11.84 11.71
C ALA A 110 -2.65 10.59 11.19
N HIS A 111 -2.81 9.44 11.88
CA HIS A 111 -2.26 8.17 11.41
C HIS A 111 -3.09 7.54 10.28
N ILE A 112 -4.37 7.92 10.17
CA ILE A 112 -5.33 7.38 9.20
C ILE A 112 -6.34 8.43 8.73
N ILE A 113 -6.91 8.21 7.54
CA ILE A 113 -8.02 8.98 6.99
C ILE A 113 -9.29 8.14 7.11
N LEU A 114 -10.39 8.74 7.57
CA LEU A 114 -11.70 8.07 7.58
C LEU A 114 -12.60 8.65 6.49
N SER A 115 -13.09 7.79 5.61
CA SER A 115 -14.10 8.11 4.61
C SER A 115 -15.45 7.51 5.00
N SER A 116 -16.51 8.32 5.02
CA SER A 116 -17.86 7.83 5.35
C SER A 116 -18.29 6.80 4.31
N CYS A 117 -18.88 5.68 4.75
CA CYS A 117 -19.42 4.69 3.82
C CYS A 117 -20.67 5.22 3.11
N ASN A 118 -21.50 6.00 3.80
CA ASN A 118 -22.65 6.75 3.29
C ASN A 118 -22.89 8.02 4.13
N ASN A 119 -23.76 8.93 3.66
CA ASN A 119 -24.09 10.18 4.37
C ASN A 119 -24.90 9.95 5.67
N THR A 120 -25.38 8.74 5.91
CA THR A 120 -26.23 8.37 7.06
C THR A 120 -25.63 7.28 7.95
N SER A 121 -24.51 6.66 7.56
CA SER A 121 -23.90 5.57 8.31
C SER A 121 -22.90 6.08 9.34
N SER A 122 -22.92 5.49 10.54
CA SER A 122 -21.83 5.61 11.53
C SER A 122 -20.57 4.82 11.15
N GLU A 123 -20.60 4.12 10.01
CA GLU A 123 -19.49 3.34 9.47
C GLU A 123 -18.57 4.18 8.57
N PHE A 124 -17.28 3.91 8.70
CA PHE A 124 -16.22 4.54 7.96
C PHE A 124 -15.28 3.50 7.37
N THR A 125 -14.74 3.77 6.19
CA THR A 125 -13.56 3.06 5.67
C THR A 125 -12.30 3.80 6.07
N ILE A 126 -11.27 3.02 6.38
CA ILE A 126 -9.93 3.55 6.62
C ILE A 126 -9.25 3.73 5.26
N LYS A 127 -8.65 4.89 5.04
CA LYS A 127 -7.77 5.15 3.90
C LYS A 127 -6.39 5.52 4.43
N MET A 128 -5.39 4.80 3.98
CA MET A 128 -3.99 5.12 4.23
C MET A 128 -3.36 5.67 2.94
N PRO A 129 -2.83 6.90 2.95
CA PRO A 129 -2.04 7.38 1.84
C PRO A 129 -0.86 6.44 1.56
N PHE A 130 -0.47 6.32 0.31
CA PHE A 130 0.53 5.35 -0.13
C PHE A 130 1.86 5.44 0.64
N PHE A 131 2.31 6.66 0.98
CA PHE A 131 3.49 6.86 1.84
C PHE A 131 3.43 6.09 3.16
N PHE A 132 2.26 6.06 3.82
CA PHE A 132 2.09 5.32 5.06
C PHE A 132 2.13 3.80 4.81
N ILE A 133 1.62 3.30 3.69
CA ILE A 133 1.72 1.88 3.34
C ILE A 133 3.19 1.47 3.20
N CYS A 134 4.01 2.29 2.53
CA CYS A 134 5.46 2.07 2.42
C CYS A 134 6.13 2.07 3.80
N LEU A 135 5.87 3.09 4.63
CA LEU A 135 6.42 3.19 5.98
C LEU A 135 6.04 2.00 6.86
N TYR A 136 4.81 1.50 6.71
CA TYR A 136 4.37 0.32 7.45
C TYR A 136 5.09 -0.93 6.96
N ASN A 137 5.25 -1.11 5.65
CA ASN A 137 6.01 -2.25 5.12
C ASN A 137 7.48 -2.23 5.57
N ASP A 138 8.12 -1.06 5.63
CA ASP A 138 9.51 -0.91 6.08
C ASP A 138 9.74 -1.56 7.45
N LYS A 139 8.76 -1.47 8.35
CA LYS A 139 8.83 -2.01 9.72
C LYS A 139 8.16 -3.36 9.89
N LEU A 140 7.02 -3.59 9.25
CA LEU A 140 6.28 -4.84 9.36
C LEU A 140 6.90 -5.97 8.54
N LYS A 141 7.75 -5.63 7.56
CA LYS A 141 8.41 -6.57 6.64
C LYS A 141 7.39 -7.53 6.04
N ILE A 142 6.37 -6.97 5.38
CA ILE A 142 5.34 -7.73 4.66
C ILE A 142 5.94 -8.27 3.36
N MET A 143 6.64 -7.39 2.65
CA MET A 143 7.48 -7.71 1.49
C MET A 143 8.89 -7.17 1.71
N ASP A 144 9.87 -7.92 1.22
CA ASP A 144 11.30 -7.61 1.37
C ASP A 144 11.83 -6.63 0.29
N PHE A 145 10.98 -6.18 -0.64
CA PHE A 145 11.34 -5.29 -1.73
C PHE A 145 10.72 -3.88 -1.55
N ASN A 146 11.33 -2.89 -2.19
CA ASN A 146 10.94 -1.48 -2.11
C ASN A 146 9.60 -1.24 -2.83
N LEU A 147 8.51 -1.13 -2.07
CA LEU A 147 7.17 -0.77 -2.61
C LEU A 147 7.18 0.55 -3.40
N GLU A 148 8.11 1.45 -3.11
CA GLU A 148 8.25 2.74 -3.80
C GLU A 148 8.66 2.59 -5.27
N GLU A 149 9.41 1.54 -5.62
CA GLU A 149 9.88 1.31 -7.00
C GLU A 149 8.78 0.70 -7.88
N THR A 150 7.80 0.01 -7.30
CA THR A 150 6.75 -0.71 -8.05
C THR A 150 5.55 0.15 -8.42
N LEU A 151 5.41 1.32 -7.80
CA LEU A 151 4.27 2.22 -7.96
C LEU A 151 4.62 3.53 -8.64
N TRP A 152 5.74 3.54 -9.37
CA TRP A 152 6.04 4.58 -10.35
C TRP A 152 4.92 4.63 -11.39
N VAL A 153 3.99 5.57 -11.22
CA VAL A 153 3.03 5.92 -12.26
C VAL A 153 3.80 6.70 -13.33
N GLN A 154 4.44 5.97 -14.25
CA GLN A 154 4.94 6.57 -15.48
C GLN A 154 3.74 6.92 -16.35
N ASN A 155 3.75 8.11 -16.96
CA ASN A 155 2.68 8.56 -17.87
C ASN A 155 2.46 7.59 -19.05
N ALA A 156 3.44 6.72 -19.34
CA ALA A 156 3.31 5.56 -20.19
C ALA A 156 3.69 4.31 -19.40
N MET A 157 2.74 3.70 -18.69
CA MET A 157 2.98 2.43 -18.01
C MET A 157 3.08 1.32 -19.06
N HIS A 158 4.27 0.70 -19.18
CA HIS A 158 4.40 -0.44 -20.08
C HIS A 158 3.65 -1.64 -19.48
N TRP A 159 3.19 -2.55 -20.34
CA TRP A 159 2.47 -3.75 -19.91
C TRP A 159 3.27 -4.56 -18.87
N GLN A 160 4.60 -4.63 -19.04
CA GLN A 160 5.48 -5.31 -18.09
C GLN A 160 5.49 -4.64 -16.70
N ASP A 161 5.44 -3.31 -16.64
CA ASP A 161 5.39 -2.59 -15.35
C ASP A 161 4.05 -2.85 -14.64
N TRP A 162 2.97 -2.98 -15.40
CA TRP A 162 1.65 -3.33 -14.88
C TRP A 162 1.60 -4.78 -14.34
N GLU A 163 2.16 -5.75 -15.06
CA GLU A 163 2.29 -7.12 -14.57
C GLU A 163 3.12 -7.18 -13.28
N PHE A 164 4.21 -6.39 -13.21
CA PHE A 164 5.03 -6.29 -12.01
C PHE A 164 4.24 -5.72 -10.84
N PHE A 165 3.50 -4.63 -11.06
CA PHE A 165 2.63 -4.03 -10.05
C PHE A 165 1.60 -5.02 -9.50
N LEU A 166 0.87 -5.73 -10.38
CA LEU A 166 -0.13 -6.71 -9.97
C LEU A 166 0.47 -7.86 -9.17
N ALA A 167 1.57 -8.43 -9.64
CA ALA A 167 2.27 -9.50 -8.95
C ALA A 167 2.75 -9.06 -7.55
N TYR A 168 3.18 -7.81 -7.45
CA TYR A 168 3.61 -7.21 -6.19
C TYR A 168 2.45 -7.02 -5.22
N TYR A 169 1.33 -6.47 -5.71
CA TYR A 169 0.12 -6.27 -4.93
C TYR A 169 -0.41 -7.61 -4.39
N GLU A 170 -0.49 -8.64 -5.24
CA GLU A 170 -0.93 -9.98 -4.87
C GLU A 170 -0.06 -10.57 -3.76
N ALA A 171 1.27 -10.53 -3.92
CA ALA A 171 2.21 -11.04 -2.93
C ALA A 171 2.14 -10.26 -1.60
N PHE A 172 2.04 -8.94 -1.69
CA PHE A 172 1.89 -8.07 -0.52
C PHE A 172 0.59 -8.37 0.25
N TYR A 173 -0.54 -8.47 -0.45
CA TYR A 173 -1.85 -8.73 0.14
C TYR A 173 -1.89 -10.12 0.81
N ILE A 174 -1.41 -11.17 0.14
CA ILE A 174 -1.37 -12.52 0.71
C ILE A 174 -0.45 -12.56 1.95
N ASN A 175 0.71 -11.91 1.89
CA ASN A 175 1.63 -11.86 3.03
C ASN A 175 1.06 -11.04 4.20
N LEU A 176 0.27 -10.00 3.92
CA LEU A 176 -0.47 -9.26 4.94
C LEU A 176 -1.54 -10.14 5.59
N LEU A 177 -2.35 -10.85 4.80
CA LEU A 177 -3.35 -11.79 5.31
C LEU A 177 -2.73 -12.86 6.22
N ILE A 178 -1.57 -13.42 5.85
CA ILE A 178 -0.84 -14.39 6.68
C ILE A 178 -0.38 -13.79 8.02
N LYS A 179 -0.11 -12.47 8.06
CA LYS A 179 0.31 -11.78 9.29
C LYS A 179 -0.88 -11.35 10.16
N CYS A 180 -2.02 -11.00 9.57
CA CYS A 180 -3.23 -10.62 10.31
C CYS A 180 -4.05 -11.83 10.76
N LYS A 181 -4.25 -12.79 9.85
CA LYS A 181 -5.08 -13.99 10.03
C LYS A 181 -4.21 -15.25 10.14
N ASN A 182 -4.87 -16.38 10.40
CA ASN A 182 -4.26 -17.70 10.26
C ASN A 182 -3.91 -18.01 8.79
N ARG A 183 -3.13 -19.07 8.56
CA ARG A 183 -2.63 -19.48 7.23
C ARG A 183 -3.71 -20.06 6.29
N ALA A 184 -4.99 -19.80 6.54
CA ALA A 184 -6.09 -20.23 5.72
C ALA A 184 -7.18 -19.16 5.67
N VAL A 185 -7.71 -18.92 4.48
CA VAL A 185 -8.78 -17.94 4.23
C VAL A 185 -9.78 -18.54 3.26
N ARG A 186 -11.02 -18.05 3.31
CA ARG A 186 -12.04 -18.41 2.32
C ARG A 186 -11.77 -17.70 1.00
N LEU A 187 -12.09 -18.34 -0.12
CA LEU A 187 -11.91 -17.72 -1.44
C LEU A 187 -12.68 -16.40 -1.58
N GLY A 188 -13.85 -16.30 -0.96
CA GLY A 188 -14.64 -15.06 -0.93
C GLY A 188 -14.00 -13.93 -0.13
N GLU A 189 -13.12 -14.24 0.83
CA GLU A 189 -12.32 -13.24 1.56
C GLU A 189 -11.04 -12.88 0.81
N LEU A 190 -10.48 -13.81 0.04
CA LEU A 190 -9.30 -13.54 -0.78
C LEU A 190 -9.64 -12.64 -1.96
N TYR A 191 -10.82 -12.82 -2.57
CA TYR A 191 -11.26 -12.04 -3.72
C TYR A 191 -12.70 -11.53 -3.53
N HIS A 192 -12.83 -10.43 -2.78
CA HIS A 192 -14.14 -9.84 -2.41
C HIS A 192 -15.03 -9.44 -3.59
N SER A 193 -14.46 -9.15 -4.76
CA SER A 193 -15.18 -8.77 -5.98
C SER A 193 -15.70 -9.97 -6.80
N VAL A 194 -15.42 -11.20 -6.38
CA VAL A 194 -15.78 -12.40 -7.15
C VAL A 194 -17.25 -12.75 -6.94
N ASN A 195 -18.06 -12.44 -7.94
CA ASN A 195 -19.46 -12.89 -8.03
C ASN A 195 -19.52 -14.38 -8.40
N ARG A 196 -19.20 -15.25 -7.44
CA ARG A 196 -19.32 -16.72 -7.55
C ARG A 196 -20.44 -17.26 -6.66
N THR A 197 -20.80 -18.51 -6.89
CA THR A 197 -21.71 -19.27 -6.04
C THR A 197 -21.22 -19.31 -4.59
N GLU A 198 -22.15 -19.38 -3.64
CA GLU A 198 -21.85 -19.46 -2.21
C GLU A 198 -20.92 -20.65 -1.88
N SER A 199 -21.08 -21.77 -2.59
CA SER A 199 -20.20 -22.93 -2.48
C SER A 199 -18.74 -22.62 -2.84
N ALA A 200 -18.50 -21.81 -3.88
CA ALA A 200 -17.15 -21.46 -4.29
C ALA A 200 -16.52 -20.41 -3.37
N LYS A 201 -17.31 -19.48 -2.82
CA LYS A 201 -16.83 -18.49 -1.84
C LYS A 201 -16.34 -19.15 -0.54
N ASN A 202 -16.95 -20.26 -0.15
CA ASN A 202 -16.62 -20.99 1.08
C ASN A 202 -15.47 -21.99 0.93
N ILE A 203 -14.84 -22.10 -0.25
CA ILE A 203 -13.63 -22.91 -0.44
C ILE A 203 -12.50 -22.33 0.42
N GLU A 204 -11.94 -23.16 1.29
CA GLU A 204 -10.80 -22.79 2.12
C GLU A 204 -9.50 -22.94 1.34
N VAL A 205 -8.71 -21.86 1.31
CA VAL A 205 -7.42 -21.79 0.62
C VAL A 205 -6.33 -21.62 1.66
N LYS A 206 -5.37 -22.55 1.66
CA LYS A 206 -4.17 -22.45 2.50
C LYS A 206 -3.19 -21.46 1.88
N LEU A 207 -2.86 -20.43 2.63
CA LEU A 207 -1.93 -19.39 2.22
C LEU A 207 -0.49 -19.80 2.52
N LYS A 208 0.41 -19.47 1.59
CA LYS A 208 1.87 -19.58 1.75
C LYS A 208 2.48 -18.20 1.60
N LYS A 209 3.55 -17.91 2.35
CA LYS A 209 4.29 -16.66 2.17
C LYS A 209 4.81 -16.63 0.74
N LEU A 210 4.47 -15.57 0.02
CA LEU A 210 4.86 -15.39 -1.37
C LEU A 210 6.10 -14.51 -1.48
N THR A 211 6.96 -14.87 -2.42
CA THR A 211 8.06 -14.04 -2.91
C THR A 211 7.81 -13.69 -4.38
N LEU A 212 8.35 -12.58 -4.83
CA LEU A 212 8.27 -12.19 -6.24
C LEU A 212 9.52 -12.68 -6.98
N CYS A 213 9.33 -13.25 -8.16
CA CYS A 213 10.41 -13.64 -9.05
C CYS A 213 10.10 -13.16 -10.47
N GLN A 214 11.09 -12.59 -11.14
CA GLN A 214 10.98 -12.35 -12.58
C GLN A 214 11.66 -13.50 -13.31
N ALA A 215 10.99 -14.09 -14.31
CA ALA A 215 11.58 -15.14 -15.14
C ALA A 215 12.29 -14.53 -16.36
N ASN A 216 13.21 -15.26 -16.98
CA ASN A 216 13.72 -14.94 -18.33
C ASN A 216 12.73 -15.38 -19.41
N GLU A 217 11.95 -16.43 -19.14
CA GLU A 217 11.06 -17.10 -20.07
C GLU A 217 9.59 -16.63 -19.92
N GLN A 218 8.74 -17.12 -20.82
CA GLN A 218 7.28 -16.95 -20.75
C GLN A 218 6.67 -18.16 -20.04
N PHE A 219 5.81 -17.93 -19.04
CA PHE A 219 4.94 -18.98 -18.51
C PHE A 219 3.79 -19.28 -19.48
N LEU A 220 3.38 -20.53 -19.72
CA LEU A 220 3.80 -21.81 -19.14
C LEU A 220 5.07 -22.36 -19.82
N CYS A 221 6.21 -22.35 -19.12
CA CYS A 221 7.44 -23.02 -19.52
C CYS A 221 7.83 -24.05 -18.46
N SER A 222 8.34 -25.21 -18.89
CA SER A 222 8.74 -26.31 -18.00
C SER A 222 9.99 -26.00 -17.18
N LYS A 223 10.80 -25.03 -17.60
CA LYS A 223 11.96 -24.53 -16.85
C LYS A 223 11.95 -23.01 -16.88
N LEU A 224 11.74 -22.42 -15.71
CA LEU A 224 11.85 -20.98 -15.50
C LEU A 224 13.16 -20.68 -14.79
N THR A 225 13.89 -19.69 -15.28
CA THR A 225 15.10 -19.18 -14.65
C THR A 225 14.89 -17.74 -14.20
N GLU A 226 15.41 -17.40 -13.03
CA GLU A 226 15.30 -16.05 -12.47
C GLU A 226 16.08 -15.04 -13.31
N LYS A 227 15.46 -13.90 -13.63
CA LYS A 227 16.06 -12.85 -14.44
C LYS A 227 17.31 -12.27 -13.75
N GLY A 228 18.39 -12.15 -14.51
CA GLY A 228 19.69 -11.72 -13.98
C GLY A 228 20.46 -12.82 -13.24
N SER A 229 19.90 -14.03 -13.13
CA SER A 229 20.62 -15.22 -12.67
C SER A 229 20.32 -16.40 -13.60
N SER A 230 20.95 -17.55 -13.37
CA SER A 230 20.60 -18.82 -14.05
C SER A 230 19.97 -19.80 -13.06
N LYS A 231 19.47 -19.31 -11.92
CA LYS A 231 18.84 -20.14 -10.89
C LYS A 231 17.45 -20.54 -11.35
N SER A 232 17.13 -21.83 -11.20
CA SER A 232 15.79 -22.35 -11.47
C SER A 232 14.78 -21.81 -10.47
N ILE A 233 13.60 -21.43 -10.93
CA ILE A 233 12.47 -21.01 -10.09
C ILE A 233 11.61 -22.25 -9.78
N SER A 234 11.53 -22.64 -8.51
CA SER A 234 10.68 -23.74 -8.03
C SER A 234 9.22 -23.31 -7.85
N TRP A 235 8.57 -22.90 -8.95
CA TRP A 235 7.22 -22.32 -8.91
C TRP A 235 6.13 -23.30 -8.47
N GLU A 236 6.32 -24.59 -8.75
CA GLU A 236 5.40 -25.68 -8.36
C GLU A 236 5.18 -25.77 -6.84
N GLU A 237 6.11 -25.26 -6.04
CA GLU A 237 5.95 -25.19 -4.58
C GLU A 237 4.85 -24.20 -4.15
N GLY A 238 4.40 -23.31 -5.05
CA GLY A 238 3.37 -22.31 -4.79
C GLY A 238 3.81 -21.22 -3.81
N LYS A 239 5.11 -20.89 -3.80
CA LYS A 239 5.71 -19.84 -2.94
C LYS A 239 6.17 -18.61 -3.73
N ALA A 240 6.11 -18.66 -5.05
CA ALA A 240 6.59 -17.59 -5.91
C ALA A 240 5.47 -17.07 -6.81
N VAL A 241 5.33 -15.74 -6.87
CA VAL A 241 4.59 -15.07 -7.95
C VAL A 241 5.59 -14.78 -9.06
N ILE A 242 5.27 -15.18 -10.28
CA ILE A 242 6.17 -15.08 -11.42
C ILE A 242 5.70 -13.96 -12.34
N VAL A 243 6.61 -13.05 -12.66
CA VAL A 243 6.45 -12.07 -13.73
C VAL A 243 7.23 -12.56 -14.95
N ASN A 244 6.57 -12.59 -16.10
CA ASN A 244 7.18 -13.09 -17.33
C ASN A 244 8.33 -12.17 -17.80
N GLY A 245 9.40 -12.76 -18.31
CA GLY A 245 10.52 -12.02 -18.90
C GLY A 245 10.25 -11.55 -20.32
N VAL A 246 9.31 -12.21 -20.99
CA VAL A 246 8.96 -12.01 -22.39
C VAL A 246 7.44 -12.04 -22.54
N SER A 247 6.91 -11.17 -23.40
CA SER A 247 5.48 -11.12 -23.70
C SER A 247 5.02 -12.38 -24.44
N ALA A 248 3.74 -12.70 -24.30
CA ALA A 248 3.10 -13.73 -25.11
C ALA A 248 3.22 -13.41 -26.61
N LYS A 249 3.66 -14.41 -27.39
CA LYS A 249 3.59 -14.38 -28.84
C LYS A 249 2.18 -14.65 -29.35
#